data_AF-A0A6A8LS64-F1
#
_entry.id   AF-A0A6A8LS64-F1
#
_cell.length_a   1.000
_cell.length_b   1.000
_cell.length_c   1.000
_cell.angle_alpha   90.00
_cell.angle_beta   90.00
_cell.angle_gamma   90.00
#
_symmetry.space_group_name_H-M   'P 1'
#
loop_
_entity.id
_entity.type
_entity.pdbx_description
1 polymer ?
#
loop_
_entity_poly.entity_id
_entity_poly.type
_entity_poly.pdbx_seq_one_letter_code
_entity_poly.pdbx_strand_id
1 'polypeptide(L)' 'MDKKLIGFTNIQKLDPDIIVDLKYATEDNFTGKVIYDFTTAIARTGT' A
#
# COMPACT_ATOMS: atom_id res chain seq x y z
N MET A 1 18.49 9.22 -9.36
CA MET A 1 17.91 10.37 -8.62
C MET A 1 16.55 9.93 -8.12
N ASP A 2 16.47 9.53 -6.85
CA ASP A 2 15.23 9.06 -6.24
C ASP A 2 14.24 10.22 -6.13
N LYS A 3 13.15 10.14 -6.89
CA LYS A 3 12.08 11.11 -6.86
C LYS A 3 11.41 11.01 -5.49
N LYS A 4 11.79 11.90 -4.56
CA LYS A 4 11.14 11.98 -3.24
C LYS A 4 9.67 12.33 -3.46
N LEU A 5 8.80 11.34 -3.34
CA LEU A 5 7.36 11.48 -3.40
C LEU A 5 6.92 12.29 -2.18
N ILE A 6 6.88 13.61 -2.32
CA ILE A 6 6.31 14.51 -1.31
C ILE A 6 4.82 14.20 -1.18
N GLY A 7 4.35 14.01 0.06
CA GLY A 7 2.95 13.76 0.34
C GLY A 7 2.53 12.29 0.36
N PHE A 8 3.45 11.32 0.36
CA PHE A 8 3.13 9.90 0.52
C PHE A 8 3.97 9.26 1.62
N THR A 9 3.37 8.35 2.40
CA THR A 9 4.05 7.60 3.47
C THR A 9 3.71 6.13 3.43
N ASN A 10 4.65 5.29 3.84
CA ASN A 10 4.38 3.88 4.11
C ASN A 10 3.64 3.76 5.45
N ILE A 11 2.51 3.06 5.45
CA ILE A 11 1.66 2.88 6.62
C ILE A 11 2.41 2.22 7.79
N GLN A 12 3.18 1.17 7.53
CA GLN A 12 3.93 0.46 8.58
C GLN A 12 5.16 1.23 9.09
N LYS A 13 5.62 2.26 8.36
CA LYS A 13 6.61 3.21 8.88
C LYS A 13 5.98 4.23 9.83
N LEU A 14 4.68 4.52 9.67
CA LEU A 14 3.94 5.42 10.55
C LEU A 14 3.57 4.72 11.85
N ASP A 15 3.10 3.47 11.75
CA ASP A 15 2.80 2.62 12.88
C ASP A 15 2.98 1.14 12.46
N PRO A 16 3.95 0.41 13.06
CA PRO A 16 4.24 -0.98 12.69
C PRO A 16 3.15 -1.96 13.12
N ASP A 17 2.27 -1.60 14.06
CA ASP A 17 1.22 -2.49 14.57
C ASP A 17 -0.01 -2.52 13.65
N ILE A 18 -0.08 -1.62 12.65
CA ILE A 18 -1.14 -1.64 11.65
C ILE A 18 -1.03 -2.91 10.79
N ILE A 19 -2.10 -3.69 10.80
CA ILE A 19 -2.26 -4.87 9.95
C ILE A 19 -2.63 -4.40 8.52
N VAL A 20 -1.82 -4.78 7.55
CA VAL A 20 -2.01 -4.45 6.13
C VAL A 20 -2.51 -5.67 5.36
N ASP A 21 -3.65 -5.52 4.69
CA ASP A 21 -4.22 -6.54 3.79
C ASP A 21 -4.52 -5.92 2.42
N LEU A 22 -3.64 -6.21 1.45
CA LEU A 22 -3.72 -5.68 0.08
C LEU A 22 -4.54 -6.63 -0.81
N LYS A 23 -5.88 -6.60 -0.68
CA LYS A 23 -6.80 -7.50 -1.40
C LYS A 23 -6.51 -7.65 -2.89
N TYR A 24 -6.31 -6.54 -3.60
CA TYR A 24 -6.00 -6.55 -5.05
C TYR A 24 -4.60 -7.05 -5.41
N ALA A 25 -3.72 -7.27 -4.43
CA ALA A 25 -2.43 -7.94 -4.60
C ALA A 25 -2.49 -9.46 -4.37
N THR A 26 -3.69 -10.00 -4.17
CA THR A 26 -3.97 -11.42 -3.98
C THR A 26 -5.16 -11.85 -4.84
N GLU A 27 -5.48 -13.13 -4.88
CA GLU A 27 -6.72 -13.61 -5.51
C GLU A 27 -7.95 -13.46 -4.60
N ASP A 28 -7.74 -13.15 -3.31
CA ASP A 28 -8.81 -12.85 -2.36
C ASP A 28 -9.34 -11.43 -2.59
N ASN A 29 -10.02 -11.25 -3.71
CA ASN A 29 -10.79 -10.06 -4.04
C ASN A 29 -11.90 -10.44 -5.02
N PHE A 30 -12.85 -9.53 -5.25
CA PHE A 30 -14.04 -9.85 -6.06
C PHE A 30 -13.74 -10.23 -7.52
N THR A 31 -12.54 -9.93 -8.04
CA THR A 31 -12.13 -10.29 -9.41
C THR A 31 -11.57 -11.71 -9.51
N GLY A 32 -11.18 -12.31 -8.37
CA GLY A 32 -10.46 -13.60 -8.33
C GLY A 32 -9.09 -13.58 -9.01
N LYS A 33 -8.52 -12.40 -9.26
CA LYS A 33 -7.23 -12.21 -9.93
C LYS A 33 -6.38 -11.21 -9.17
N VAL A 34 -5.06 -11.39 -9.23
CA VAL A 34 -4.10 -10.37 -8.81
C VAL A 34 -4.13 -9.22 -9.82
N ILE A 35 -4.49 -8.02 -9.36
CA ILE A 35 -4.57 -6.80 -10.19
C ILE A 35 -3.28 -5.98 -10.09
N TYR A 36 -2.64 -5.99 -8.92
CA TYR A 36 -1.40 -5.27 -8.66
C TYR A 36 -0.36 -6.18 -8.00
N ASP A 37 0.92 -5.98 -8.29
CA ASP A 37 2.04 -6.80 -7.79
C ASP A 37 2.82 -6.15 -6.64
N PHE A 38 2.37 -5.01 -6.12
CA PHE A 38 3.01 -4.35 -4.99
C PHE A 38 2.62 -4.98 -3.65
N THR A 39 3.57 -4.99 -2.72
CA THR A 39 3.41 -5.57 -1.37
C THR A 39 3.37 -4.53 -0.26
N THR A 40 3.50 -3.24 -0.61
CA THR A 40 3.62 -2.14 0.36
C THR A 40 2.41 -1.23 0.31
N ALA A 41 1.78 -0.99 1.47
CA ALA A 41 0.73 0.01 1.60
C ALA A 41 1.31 1.42 1.72
N ILE A 42 0.92 2.30 0.79
CA ILE A 42 1.29 3.72 0.78
C ILE A 42 0.02 4.58 0.88
N ALA A 43 0.01 5.57 1.78
CA ALA A 43 -1.07 6.55 1.88
C ALA A 43 -0.58 7.98 1.64
N ARG A 44 -1.49 8.86 1.25
CA ARG A 44 -1.21 10.30 1.10
C ARG A 44 -1.19 10.97 2.47
N THR A 45 -0.19 11.81 2.73
CA THR A 45 -0.08 12.60 3.97
C THR A 45 -0.59 14.02 3.74
N GLY A 46 -1.57 14.47 4.52
CA GLY A 46 -2.15 15.81 4.44
C GLY A 46 -3.32 15.90 3.45
N THR A 47 -4.49 16.28 3.96
CA THR A 47 -5.72 16.61 3.22
C THR A 47 -6.19 17.99 3.63
#